data_AF-A0A5B7HKL8-F1
#
_entry.id   AF-A0A5B7HKL8-F1
#
_cell.length_a   1.000
_cell.length_b   1.000
_cell.length_c   1.000
_cell.angle_alpha   90.00
_cell.angle_beta   90.00
_cell.angle_gamma   90.00
#
_symmetry.space_group_name_H-M   'P 1'
#
loop_
_entity.id
_entity.type
_entity.pdbx_description
1 polymer ?
#
loop_
_entity_poly.entity_id
_entity_poly.type
_entity_poly.pdbx_seq_one_letter_code
_entity_poly.pdbx_strand_id
1 'polypeptide(L)' 'MGEITSSVLHNWTYTHIRDHHTQIVLARLRIGHTYLTQKYLLTRDPQPYCDDCLVPLTVRHLLVVL' A
#
# COMPACT_ATOMS: atom_id res chain seq x y z
N MET A 1 15.84 19.87 -18.12
CA MET A 1 16.45 18.56 -17.82
C MET A 1 15.96 18.16 -16.45
N GLY A 2 14.91 17.35 -16.40
CA GLY A 2 14.29 16.91 -15.16
C GLY A 2 13.71 15.54 -15.47
N GLU A 3 14.54 14.52 -15.29
CA GLU A 3 14.16 13.13 -15.39
C GLU A 3 12.97 12.90 -14.45
N ILE A 4 11.75 12.87 -15.01
CA ILE A 4 10.62 12.24 -14.34
C ILE A 4 11.01 10.78 -14.27
N THR A 5 11.44 10.35 -13.08
CA THR A 5 11.69 8.95 -12.78
C THR A 5 10.43 8.20 -13.21
N SER A 6 10.58 7.43 -14.30
CA SER A 6 9.61 6.45 -14.78
C SER A 6 9.40 5.48 -13.62
N SER A 7 8.47 5.82 -12.73
CA SER A 7 7.95 4.90 -11.73
C SER A 7 7.41 3.74 -12.52
N VAL A 8 8.06 2.59 -12.34
CA VAL A 8 7.77 1.33 -13.01
C VAL A 8 6.28 1.05 -12.84
N LEU A 9 5.48 1.43 -13.84
CA LEU A 9 4.11 0.96 -13.99
C LEU A 9 4.24 -0.50 -14.40
N HIS A 10 4.46 -1.36 -13.40
CA HIS A 10 4.21 -2.79 -13.53
C HIS A 10 2.85 -2.92 -14.22
N ASN A 11 2.81 -3.65 -15.32
CA ASN A 11 1.63 -3.87 -16.14
C ASN A 11 0.55 -4.59 -15.30
N TRP A 12 -0.23 -3.84 -14.53
CA TRP A 12 -1.28 -4.36 -13.65
C TRP A 12 -2.55 -4.63 -14.46
N THR A 13 -2.49 -5.63 -15.33
CA THR A 13 -3.66 -6.06 -16.08
C THR A 13 -4.53 -6.97 -15.22
N TYR A 14 -5.38 -6.36 -14.38
CA TYR A 14 -6.52 -7.05 -13.76
C TYR A 14 -7.60 -7.26 -14.82
N THR A 15 -7.33 -8.12 -15.80
CA THR A 15 -8.23 -8.38 -16.94
C THR A 15 -9.58 -8.96 -16.51
N HIS A 16 -9.68 -9.50 -15.29
CA HIS A 16 -10.87 -10.20 -14.80
C HIS A 16 -11.73 -9.39 -13.82
N ILE A 17 -11.23 -8.29 -13.25
CA ILE A 17 -11.99 -7.47 -12.29
C ILE A 17 -12.67 -6.36 -13.07
N ARG A 18 -13.94 -6.56 -13.41
CA ARG A 18 -14.73 -5.56 -14.19
C ARG A 18 -15.19 -4.37 -13.35
N ASP A 19 -15.21 -4.53 -12.04
CA ASP A 19 -15.63 -3.48 -11.11
C ASP A 19 -14.49 -2.48 -10.84
N HIS A 20 -14.70 -1.23 -11.27
CA HIS A 20 -13.72 -0.15 -11.12
C HIS A 20 -13.42 0.16 -9.65
N HIS A 21 -14.42 0.06 -8.78
CA HIS A 21 -14.24 0.31 -7.35
C HIS A 21 -13.26 -0.70 -6.73
N THR A 22 -13.41 -1.98 -7.05
CA THR A 22 -12.50 -3.05 -6.62
C THR A 22 -11.07 -2.83 -7.11
N GLN A 23 -10.89 -2.39 -8.36
CA GLN A 23 -9.55 -2.06 -8.88
C GLN A 23 -8.90 -0.92 -8.09
N ILE A 24 -9.65 0.14 -7.76
CA ILE A 24 -9.15 1.25 -6.93
C ILE A 24 -8.75 0.77 -5.55
N VAL A 25 -9.60 -0.02 -4.89
CA VAL A 25 -9.32 -0.56 -3.56
C VAL A 25 -8.04 -1.40 -3.58
N LEU A 26 -7.90 -2.30 -4.57
CA LEU A 26 -6.70 -3.14 -4.71
C LEU A 26 -5.44 -2.33 -4.99
N ALA A 27 -5.54 -1.29 -5.83
CA ALA A 27 -4.41 -0.39 -6.10
C ALA A 27 -3.95 0.32 -4.82
N ARG A 28 -4.89 0.86 -4.04
CA ARG A 28 -4.61 1.53 -2.75
C ARG A 28 -4.01 0.58 -1.73
N LEU A 29 -4.56 -0.62 -1.59
CA LEU A 29 -4.03 -1.64 -0.68
C LEU A 29 -2.60 -2.04 -1.05
N ARG A 30 -2.31 -2.23 -2.34
CA ARG A 30 -0.99 -2.63 -2.83
C ARG A 30 0.12 -1.62 -2.52
N ILE A 31 -0.16 -0.34 -2.68
CA ILE A 31 0.81 0.72 -2.37
C ILE A 31 0.88 1.03 -0.87
N GLY A 32 0.08 0.36 -0.03
CA GLY A 32 0.05 0.64 1.40
C GLY A 32 -0.71 1.91 1.77
N HIS A 33 -1.63 2.39 0.94
CA HIS A 33 -2.35 3.65 1.15
C HIS A 33 -3.60 3.47 2.02
N THR A 34 -3.38 2.97 3.25
CA THR A 34 -4.40 2.87 4.30
C THR A 34 -4.08 3.83 5.44
N TYR A 35 -5.05 4.11 6.31
CA TYR A 35 -4.82 5.02 7.46
C TYR A 35 -3.64 4.55 8.31
N LEU A 36 -3.60 3.27 8.68
CA LEU A 36 -2.57 2.72 9.57
C LEU A 36 -1.18 2.71 8.95
N THR A 37 -1.08 2.44 7.65
CA THR A 37 0.20 2.28 6.96
C THR A 37 0.69 3.53 6.24
N GLN A 38 -0.15 4.55 6.04
CA GLN A 38 0.23 5.80 5.35
C GLN A 38 0.32 7.01 6.29
N LYS A 39 -0.46 7.06 7.37
CA LYS A 39 -0.53 8.23 8.25
C LYS A 39 0.85 8.67 8.75
N TYR A 40 1.67 7.72 9.19
CA TYR A 40 2.99 8.03 9.75
C TYR A 40 3.92 8.73 8.73
N LEU A 41 3.75 8.46 7.43
CA LEU A 41 4.50 9.15 6.37
C LEU A 41 4.06 10.61 6.21
N LEU A 42 2.75 10.88 6.36
CA LEU A 42 2.17 12.21 6.24
C LEU A 42 2.50 13.09 7.45
N THR A 43 2.45 12.52 8.65
CA THR A 43 2.73 13.22 9.92
C THR A 43 4.21 13.23 10.28
N ARG A 44 5.05 12.43 9.58
CA ARG A 44 6.44 12.14 9.92
C ARG A 44 6.61 11.51 11.31
N ASP A 45 5.57 10.81 11.76
CA ASP A 45 5.63 9.99 12.97
C ASP A 45 6.49 8.74 12.72
N PRO A 46 6.98 8.08 13.78
CA PRO A 46 7.65 6.80 13.65
C PRO A 46 6.73 5.76 12.99
N GLN A 47 7.33 4.86 12.20
CA GLN A 47 6.60 3.76 11.58
C GLN A 47 5.95 2.89 12.66
N PRO A 48 4.64 2.59 12.55
CA PRO A 48 3.96 1.72 13.51
C PRO A 48 4.47 0.28 13.38
N TYR A 49 4.52 -0.41 14.53
CA TYR A 49 4.84 -1.82 14.63
C TYR A 49 3.57 -2.58 15.04
N CYS A 50 3.50 -3.85 14.67
CA CYS A 50 2.51 -4.77 15.24
C CYS A 50 2.87 -5.10 16.69
N ASP A 51 1.90 -5.02 17.60
CA ASP A 51 2.11 -5.29 19.03
C ASP A 51 2.44 -6.76 19.31
N ASP A 52 1.89 -7.68 18.53
CA ASP A 52 2.10 -9.13 18.71
C ASP A 52 3.38 -9.63 18.04
N CYS A 53 3.67 -9.14 16.83
CA CYS A 53 4.76 -9.64 15.99
C CYS A 53 6.04 -8.80 16.08
N LEU A 54 5.97 -7.58 16.62
CA LEU A 54 7.07 -6.61 16.70
C LEU A 54 7.76 -6.34 15.34
N VAL A 55 7.02 -6.47 14.25
CA VAL A 55 7.46 -6.13 12.89
C VAL A 55 6.77 -4.86 12.40
N PRO A 56 7.36 -4.12 11.44
CA PRO A 56 6.71 -2.96 10.85
C PRO A 56 5.32 -3.30 10.28
N LEU A 57 4.34 -2.48 10.62
CA LEU A 57 2.96 -2.66 10.18
C LEU A 57 2.85 -2.33 8.68
N THR A 58 2.45 -3.30 7.88
CA THR A 58 2.25 -3.17 6.43
C THR A 58 0.91 -3.76 6.02
N VAL A 59 0.36 -3.37 4.86
CA VAL A 59 -0.90 -3.96 4.37
C VAL A 59 -0.78 -5.47 4.19
N ARG A 60 0.39 -5.97 3.77
CA ARG A 60 0.65 -7.41 3.70
C ARG A 60 0.54 -8.08 5.08
N HIS A 61 1.05 -7.44 6.13
CA HIS A 61 0.94 -7.96 7.48
C HIS A 61 -0.52 -7.97 7.97
N LEU A 62 -1.28 -6.89 7.70
CA LEU A 62 -2.71 -6.80 8.03
C LEU A 62 -3.58 -7.87 7.34
N LEU A 63 -3.22 -8.29 6.13
CA LEU A 63 -4.04 -9.21 5.32
C LEU A 63 -3.67 -10.69 5.50
N VAL A 64 -2.49 -11.01 6.03
CA VAL A 64 -1.95 -12.38 6.04
C VAL A 64 -1.66 -12.88 7.46
N VAL A 65 -1.43 -11.99 8.42
CA VAL A 65 -0.89 -12.36 9.74
C VAL A 65 -1.80 -11.95 10.89
N LEU A 66 -2.43 -10.76 10.82
CA LEU A 66 -3.52 -10.40 11.74
C LEU A 66 -4.72 -11.32 11.53
#